data_AF-A0AAV1K545-F1
#
_entry.id   AF-A0AAV1K545-F1
#
_cell.length_a   1.000
_cell.length_b   1.000
_cell.length_c   1.000
_cell.angle_alpha   90.00
_cell.angle_beta   90.00
_cell.angle_gamma   90.00
#
_symmetry.space_group_name_H-M   'P 1'
#
loop_
_entity.id
_entity.type
_entity.pdbx_description
1 polymer ?
#
loop_
_entity_poly.entity_id
_entity_poly.type
_entity_poly.pdbx_seq_one_letter_code
_entity_poly.pdbx_strand_id
1 'polypeptide(L)'
;MNDLLRCRQEIGYKKDFVLNIDVNTKNENLVYDLTTKRLTKQANYFDSYISEDYRHSMALLSKWERLDQNVEVVVKELQNLANDMFTTMSRLVSLDYKYSQQQKYGRFLYYLSPPTWRLHNREFARSVEIEAKGFDYGDSQDDDTFTVVFDKLRNICFGKPVNPVLYFTRPEDLIEVFDAMESQQLHYLTHVTHLTPYIKNLKVGFQNLKDIITMESTSVLNSIKLFESHLDFYEARCTHLKNKFYNILHGMFYDSVGTIDVLKLKLHLEFCFEKVLLQKPTNMDIVCIAKHIEKFYMDYSYRLDNIHSETVRRAISKYQEKEKQRLLRGKKATKELRLFNRLEKQLLNVYGLADTDVRKKSDNLLNKSKTTKTRPQYNSTDITKPESLTDDEIEYLKLFTD
;
A
#
# COMPACT_ATOMS: atom_id res chain seq x y z
N MET A 1 -180.91 1.03 24.68
CA MET A 1 -180.37 -0.19 25.35
C MET A 1 -179.05 -0.64 24.71
N ASN A 2 -178.95 -0.68 23.38
CA ASN A 2 -177.78 -1.20 22.66
C ASN A 2 -176.46 -0.46 23.00
N ASP A 3 -176.49 0.87 23.09
CA ASP A 3 -175.28 1.68 23.32
C ASP A 3 -174.64 1.43 24.69
N LEU A 4 -175.44 1.04 25.70
CA LEU A 4 -174.94 0.65 27.02
C LEU A 4 -174.11 -0.64 26.96
N LEU A 5 -174.46 -1.56 26.06
CA LEU A 5 -173.68 -2.77 25.79
C LEU A 5 -172.40 -2.43 25.01
N ARG A 6 -172.48 -1.60 23.98
CA ARG A 6 -171.29 -1.19 23.21
C ARG A 6 -170.27 -0.44 24.06
N CYS A 7 -170.73 0.52 24.88
CA CYS A 7 -169.88 1.21 25.84
C CYS A 7 -169.27 0.25 26.88
N ARG A 8 -170.03 -0.75 27.38
CA ARG A 8 -169.46 -1.80 28.26
C ARG A 8 -168.39 -2.63 27.55
N GLN A 9 -168.56 -2.95 26.27
CA GLN A 9 -167.59 -3.73 25.49
C GLN A 9 -166.34 -2.91 25.15
N GLU A 10 -166.49 -1.63 24.79
CA GLU A 10 -165.36 -0.69 24.61
C GLU A 10 -164.59 -0.46 25.92
N ILE A 11 -165.27 -0.38 27.06
CA ILE A 11 -164.65 -0.32 28.40
C ILE A 11 -163.95 -1.65 28.73
N GLY A 12 -164.52 -2.79 28.33
CA GLY A 12 -163.90 -4.11 28.45
C GLY A 12 -162.57 -4.17 27.69
N TYR A 13 -162.59 -3.97 26.38
CA TYR A 13 -161.38 -3.93 25.55
C TYR A 13 -160.34 -2.93 26.08
N LYS A 14 -160.74 -1.72 26.50
CA LYS A 14 -159.79 -0.76 27.08
C LYS A 14 -159.18 -1.24 28.41
N LYS A 15 -159.93 -1.95 29.25
CA LYS A 15 -159.39 -2.62 30.44
C LYS A 15 -158.45 -3.77 30.09
N ASP A 16 -158.77 -4.56 29.08
CA ASP A 16 -157.93 -5.68 28.64
C ASP A 16 -156.63 -5.18 27.99
N PHE A 17 -156.66 -4.06 27.24
CA PHE A 17 -155.47 -3.37 26.76
C PHE A 17 -154.62 -2.80 27.91
N VAL A 18 -155.24 -2.16 28.91
CA VAL A 18 -154.52 -1.68 30.12
C VAL A 18 -153.90 -2.86 30.87
N LEU A 19 -154.63 -3.97 31.05
CA LEU A 19 -154.13 -5.18 31.70
C LEU A 19 -152.96 -5.80 30.91
N ASN A 20 -153.03 -5.83 29.58
CA ASN A 20 -151.95 -6.32 28.74
C ASN A 20 -150.72 -5.40 28.78
N ILE A 21 -150.90 -4.08 28.84
CA ILE A 21 -149.81 -3.11 29.05
C ILE A 21 -149.21 -3.29 30.45
N ASP A 22 -150.01 -3.47 31.49
CA ASP A 22 -149.54 -3.75 32.85
C ASP A 22 -148.73 -5.06 32.93
N VAL A 23 -149.19 -6.11 32.25
CA VAL A 23 -148.50 -7.41 32.18
C VAL A 23 -147.21 -7.30 31.37
N ASN A 24 -147.23 -6.62 30.21
CA ASN A 24 -146.03 -6.44 29.40
C ASN A 24 -145.01 -5.56 30.12
N THR A 25 -145.41 -4.46 30.74
CA THR A 25 -144.54 -3.59 31.54
C THR A 25 -143.93 -4.34 32.73
N LYS A 26 -144.68 -5.25 33.38
CA LYS A 26 -144.11 -6.15 34.41
C LYS A 26 -143.08 -7.12 33.83
N ASN A 27 -143.34 -7.70 32.65
CA ASN A 27 -142.39 -8.61 31.99
C ASN A 27 -141.13 -7.87 31.51
N GLU A 28 -141.26 -6.69 30.92
CA GLU A 28 -140.15 -5.82 30.51
C GLU A 28 -139.32 -5.37 31.71
N ASN A 29 -139.97 -4.95 32.80
CA ASN A 29 -139.26 -4.63 34.05
C ASN A 29 -138.54 -5.86 34.62
N LEU A 30 -139.12 -7.06 34.58
CA LEU A 30 -138.43 -8.29 35.00
C LEU A 30 -137.22 -8.62 34.11
N VAL A 31 -137.31 -8.43 32.80
CA VAL A 31 -136.19 -8.62 31.86
C VAL A 31 -135.11 -7.55 32.05
N TYR A 32 -135.49 -6.30 32.30
CA TYR A 32 -134.59 -5.19 32.62
C TYR A 32 -133.87 -5.44 33.95
N ASP A 33 -134.59 -5.86 34.99
CA ASP A 33 -134.03 -6.28 36.29
C ASP A 33 -133.02 -7.43 36.12
N LEU A 34 -133.37 -8.46 35.34
CA LEU A 34 -132.46 -9.59 35.08
C LEU A 34 -131.23 -9.16 34.28
N THR A 35 -131.36 -8.20 33.36
CA THR A 35 -130.26 -7.71 32.51
C THR A 35 -129.33 -6.79 33.30
N THR A 36 -129.87 -5.87 34.10
CA THR A 36 -129.08 -5.04 35.02
C THR A 36 -128.39 -5.87 36.10
N LYS A 37 -129.05 -6.91 36.64
CA LYS A 37 -128.45 -7.91 37.56
C LYS A 37 -127.38 -8.80 36.91
N ARG A 38 -127.35 -8.90 35.56
CA ARG A 38 -126.26 -9.55 34.81
C ARG A 38 -125.11 -8.59 34.54
N LEU A 39 -125.40 -7.37 34.07
CA LEU A 39 -124.39 -6.36 33.76
C LEU A 39 -123.61 -5.95 35.01
N THR A 40 -124.29 -5.71 36.14
CA THR A 40 -123.63 -5.45 37.44
C THR A 40 -122.75 -6.61 37.89
N LYS A 41 -123.19 -7.87 37.75
CA LYS A 41 -122.33 -9.04 38.02
C LYS A 41 -121.10 -9.09 37.10
N GLN A 42 -121.26 -8.77 35.82
CA GLN A 42 -120.15 -8.75 34.86
C GLN A 42 -119.16 -7.61 35.15
N ALA A 43 -119.63 -6.42 35.53
CA ALA A 43 -118.80 -5.33 36.02
C ALA A 43 -118.01 -5.77 37.26
N ASN A 44 -118.68 -6.33 38.28
CA ASN A 44 -118.03 -6.85 39.48
C ASN A 44 -116.97 -7.94 39.18
N TYR A 45 -117.18 -8.79 38.16
CA TYR A 45 -116.17 -9.76 37.73
C TYR A 45 -114.97 -9.09 37.03
N PHE A 46 -115.18 -8.06 36.21
CA PHE A 46 -114.09 -7.29 35.63
C PHE A 46 -113.31 -6.50 36.69
N ASP A 47 -113.98 -5.84 37.63
CA ASP A 47 -113.36 -5.14 38.76
C ASP A 47 -112.54 -6.12 39.63
N SER A 48 -113.09 -7.31 39.91
CA SER A 48 -112.38 -8.38 40.61
C SER A 48 -111.13 -8.83 39.84
N TYR A 49 -111.25 -9.08 38.53
CA TYR A 49 -110.13 -9.49 37.68
C TYR A 49 -109.03 -8.42 37.62
N ILE A 50 -109.40 -7.16 37.40
CA ILE A 50 -108.47 -6.01 37.38
C ILE A 50 -107.79 -5.86 38.74
N SER A 51 -108.51 -6.04 39.85
CA SER A 51 -107.92 -5.97 41.20
C SER A 51 -106.92 -7.10 41.46
N GLU A 52 -107.16 -8.30 40.91
CA GLU A 52 -106.27 -9.45 41.05
C GLU A 52 -105.04 -9.35 40.15
N ASP A 53 -105.20 -8.93 38.90
CA ASP A 53 -104.10 -8.67 37.96
C ASP A 53 -103.22 -7.51 38.44
N TYR A 54 -103.81 -6.41 38.91
CA TYR A 54 -103.08 -5.32 39.55
C TYR A 54 -102.32 -5.80 40.79
N ARG A 55 -102.95 -6.61 41.66
CA ARG A 55 -102.28 -7.22 42.82
C ARG A 55 -101.12 -8.14 42.40
N HIS A 56 -101.27 -8.90 41.31
CA HIS A 56 -100.22 -9.77 40.78
C HIS A 56 -99.05 -8.95 40.20
N SER A 57 -99.36 -7.93 39.42
CA SER A 57 -98.39 -6.98 38.86
C SER A 57 -97.59 -6.26 39.95
N MET A 58 -98.25 -5.74 41.00
CA MET A 58 -97.57 -5.14 42.16
C MET A 58 -96.74 -6.17 42.94
N ALA A 59 -97.19 -7.43 43.02
CA ALA A 59 -96.43 -8.53 43.63
C ALA A 59 -95.25 -9.04 42.75
N LEU A 60 -95.19 -8.66 41.48
CA LEU A 60 -94.03 -8.86 40.60
C LEU A 60 -93.09 -7.65 40.66
N LEU A 61 -93.63 -6.43 40.63
CA LEU A 61 -92.85 -5.19 40.73
C LEU A 61 -92.06 -5.13 42.04
N SER A 62 -92.70 -5.39 43.19
CA SER A 62 -92.01 -5.42 44.50
C SER A 62 -90.98 -6.55 44.64
N LYS A 63 -91.10 -7.64 43.86
CA LYS A 63 -90.03 -8.66 43.76
C LYS A 63 -88.88 -8.17 42.88
N TRP A 64 -89.17 -7.46 41.81
CA TRP A 64 -88.17 -6.87 40.92
C TRP A 64 -87.39 -5.76 41.63
N GLU A 65 -88.06 -4.82 42.30
CA GLU A 65 -87.43 -3.77 43.13
C GLU A 65 -86.50 -4.36 44.20
N ARG A 66 -86.95 -5.44 44.87
CA ARG A 66 -86.12 -6.14 45.86
C ARG A 66 -84.92 -6.87 45.21
N LEU A 67 -85.07 -7.39 44.00
CA LEU A 67 -83.97 -8.01 43.26
C LEU A 67 -82.96 -6.95 42.81
N ASP A 68 -83.43 -5.82 42.29
CA ASP A 68 -82.62 -4.69 41.83
C ASP A 68 -81.81 -4.11 43.00
N GLN A 69 -82.43 -3.89 44.17
CA GLN A 69 -81.74 -3.50 45.41
C GLN A 69 -80.64 -4.50 45.82
N ASN A 70 -80.92 -5.81 45.77
CA ASN A 70 -79.91 -6.83 46.09
C ASN A 70 -78.74 -6.81 45.08
N VAL A 71 -79.02 -6.61 43.79
CA VAL A 71 -78.00 -6.50 42.73
C VAL A 71 -77.18 -5.23 42.93
N GLU A 72 -77.80 -4.09 43.24
CA GLU A 72 -77.12 -2.83 43.49
C GLU A 72 -76.16 -2.92 44.69
N VAL A 73 -76.54 -3.65 45.76
CA VAL A 73 -75.66 -3.95 46.90
C VAL A 73 -74.45 -4.79 46.46
N VAL A 74 -74.65 -5.89 45.72
CA VAL A 74 -73.55 -6.74 45.25
C VAL A 74 -72.63 -5.99 44.27
N VAL A 75 -73.17 -5.12 43.41
CA VAL A 75 -72.37 -4.25 42.52
C VAL A 75 -71.52 -3.27 43.33
N LYS A 76 -72.06 -2.66 44.40
CA LYS A 76 -71.30 -1.80 45.31
C LYS A 76 -70.21 -2.56 46.06
N GLU A 77 -70.48 -3.79 46.52
CA GLU A 77 -69.48 -4.65 47.17
C GLU A 77 -68.33 -5.01 46.20
N LEU A 78 -68.65 -5.40 44.95
CA LEU A 78 -67.65 -5.68 43.92
C LEU A 78 -66.84 -4.43 43.54
N GLN A 79 -67.47 -3.26 43.46
CA GLN A 79 -66.77 -1.99 43.19
C GLN A 79 -65.83 -1.61 44.34
N ASN A 80 -66.25 -1.79 45.59
CA ASN A 80 -65.40 -1.57 46.75
C ASN A 80 -64.20 -2.54 46.76
N LEU A 81 -64.44 -3.84 46.51
CA LEU A 81 -63.38 -4.84 46.42
C LEU A 81 -62.38 -4.54 45.29
N ALA A 82 -62.86 -4.04 44.14
CA ALA A 82 -62.00 -3.61 43.04
C ALA A 82 -61.14 -2.39 43.42
N ASN A 83 -61.69 -1.42 44.17
CA ASN A 83 -60.96 -0.27 44.69
C ASN A 83 -59.90 -0.69 45.74
N ASP A 84 -60.23 -1.61 46.64
CA ASP A 84 -59.31 -2.14 47.65
C ASP A 84 -58.17 -2.95 47.00
N MET A 85 -58.49 -3.74 45.97
CA MET A 85 -57.48 -4.43 45.15
C MET A 85 -56.58 -3.43 44.42
N PHE A 86 -57.14 -2.40 43.78
CA PHE A 86 -56.37 -1.39 43.05
C PHE A 86 -55.47 -0.56 43.97
N THR A 87 -55.96 -0.12 45.13
CA THR A 87 -55.15 0.62 46.11
C THR A 87 -54.06 -0.25 46.73
N THR A 88 -54.33 -1.55 46.95
CA THR A 88 -53.31 -2.51 47.40
C THR A 88 -52.24 -2.76 46.32
N MET A 89 -52.65 -2.94 45.07
CA MET A 89 -51.74 -3.08 43.91
C MET A 89 -50.87 -1.83 43.71
N SER A 90 -51.45 -0.63 43.77
CA SER A 90 -50.75 0.65 43.68
C SER A 90 -49.73 0.82 44.82
N ARG A 91 -50.10 0.44 46.06
CA ARG A 91 -49.17 0.41 47.21
C ARG A 91 -48.03 -0.59 46.99
N LEU A 92 -48.31 -1.77 46.43
CA LEU A 92 -47.29 -2.79 46.18
C LEU A 92 -46.26 -2.33 45.13
N VAL A 93 -46.70 -1.77 43.99
CA VAL A 93 -45.80 -1.18 42.98
C VAL A 93 -45.00 -0.01 43.57
N SER A 94 -45.63 0.81 44.41
CA SER A 94 -44.95 1.91 45.12
C SER A 94 -43.91 1.44 46.14
N LEU A 95 -44.06 0.22 46.68
CA LEU A 95 -43.09 -0.42 47.57
C LEU A 95 -41.97 -1.09 46.78
N ASP A 96 -42.28 -1.77 45.68
CA ASP A 96 -41.28 -2.37 44.78
C ASP A 96 -40.29 -1.32 44.26
N TYR A 97 -40.81 -0.21 43.72
CA TYR A 97 -39.97 0.89 43.26
C TYR A 97 -39.05 1.42 44.37
N LYS A 98 -39.58 1.64 45.58
CA LYS A 98 -38.78 2.09 46.74
C LYS A 98 -37.71 1.07 47.14
N TYR A 99 -38.05 -0.21 47.13
CA TYR A 99 -37.13 -1.30 47.44
C TYR A 99 -36.03 -1.44 46.38
N SER A 100 -36.37 -1.34 45.10
CA SER A 100 -35.44 -1.30 43.97
C SER A 100 -34.45 -0.11 44.08
N GLN A 101 -34.95 1.09 44.40
CA GLN A 101 -34.07 2.24 44.67
C GLN A 101 -33.18 2.01 45.92
N GLN A 102 -33.72 1.43 47.00
CA GLN A 102 -32.93 1.05 48.18
C GLN A 102 -31.84 0.02 47.86
N GLN A 103 -32.10 -0.95 46.97
CA GLN A 103 -31.07 -1.85 46.46
C GLN A 103 -30.00 -1.09 45.65
N LYS A 104 -30.39 -0.17 44.75
CA LYS A 104 -29.43 0.68 43.99
C LYS A 104 -28.52 1.49 44.94
N TYR A 105 -29.09 2.12 45.98
CA TYR A 105 -28.30 2.82 47.00
C TYR A 105 -27.43 1.88 47.85
N GLY A 106 -27.94 0.71 48.24
CA GLY A 106 -27.16 -0.31 48.96
C GLY A 106 -25.96 -0.82 48.15
N ARG A 107 -26.13 -1.00 46.83
CA ARG A 107 -25.03 -1.31 45.90
C ARG A 107 -24.00 -0.17 45.83
N PHE A 108 -24.45 1.07 45.71
CA PHE A 108 -23.56 2.25 45.71
C PHE A 108 -22.71 2.33 46.99
N LEU A 109 -23.36 2.27 48.17
CA LEU A 109 -22.67 2.31 49.47
C LEU A 109 -21.71 1.12 49.65
N TYR A 110 -22.07 -0.07 49.16
CA TYR A 110 -21.17 -1.21 49.16
C TYR A 110 -19.92 -0.97 48.30
N TYR A 111 -20.05 -0.46 47.07
CA TYR A 111 -18.89 -0.18 46.21
C TYR A 111 -17.96 0.89 46.79
N LEU A 112 -18.50 1.91 47.46
CA LEU A 112 -17.73 2.97 48.10
C LEU A 112 -17.03 2.49 49.39
N SER A 113 -17.56 1.47 50.06
CA SER A 113 -16.97 0.94 51.30
C SER A 113 -15.56 0.33 51.10
N PRO A 114 -14.68 0.36 52.12
CA PRO A 114 -13.30 -0.11 52.01
C PRO A 114 -13.20 -1.57 51.54
N PRO A 115 -12.22 -1.91 50.66
CA PRO A 115 -12.04 -3.28 50.16
C PRO A 115 -11.87 -4.33 51.27
N THR A 116 -11.21 -3.95 52.38
CA THR A 116 -11.03 -4.79 53.57
C THR A 116 -12.37 -5.16 54.23
N TRP A 117 -13.31 -4.21 54.36
CA TRP A 117 -14.63 -4.46 54.92
C TRP A 117 -15.53 -5.26 53.94
N ARG A 118 -15.43 -5.00 52.63
CA ARG A 118 -16.14 -5.77 51.60
C ARG A 118 -15.75 -7.25 51.60
N LEU A 119 -14.48 -7.57 51.80
CA LEU A 119 -14.01 -8.97 51.86
C LEU A 119 -14.67 -9.75 53.00
N HIS A 120 -14.89 -9.13 54.15
CA HIS A 120 -15.57 -9.76 55.30
C HIS A 120 -17.09 -9.88 55.09
N ASN A 121 -17.71 -8.98 54.32
CA ASN A 121 -19.16 -8.92 54.12
C ASN A 121 -19.61 -9.42 52.74
N ARG A 122 -18.81 -10.26 52.06
CA ARG A 122 -19.07 -10.72 50.68
C ARG A 122 -20.37 -11.53 50.54
N GLU A 123 -20.86 -12.15 51.62
CA GLU A 123 -22.14 -12.86 51.61
C GLU A 123 -23.32 -11.93 51.29
N PHE A 124 -23.32 -10.71 51.83
CA PHE A 124 -24.31 -9.68 51.50
C PHE A 124 -24.30 -9.35 50.00
N ALA A 125 -23.11 -9.15 49.43
CA ALA A 125 -22.93 -8.83 48.02
C ALA A 125 -23.41 -9.94 47.06
N ARG A 126 -23.39 -11.20 47.51
CA ARG A 126 -23.97 -12.33 46.78
C ARG A 126 -25.49 -12.37 46.91
N SER A 127 -26.02 -12.15 48.10
CA SER A 127 -27.47 -12.19 48.36
C SER A 127 -28.29 -11.06 47.69
N VAL A 128 -27.66 -9.92 47.40
CA VAL A 128 -28.30 -8.74 46.75
C VAL A 128 -27.88 -8.61 45.27
N GLU A 129 -27.36 -9.71 44.69
CA GLU A 129 -26.89 -9.82 43.29
C GLU A 129 -25.86 -8.75 42.87
N ILE A 130 -25.18 -8.12 43.83
CA ILE A 130 -24.22 -7.01 43.60
C ILE A 130 -23.04 -7.50 42.78
N GLU A 131 -22.58 -8.73 43.05
CA GLU A 131 -21.49 -9.42 42.34
C GLU A 131 -21.89 -9.86 40.91
N ALA A 132 -23.18 -9.83 40.55
CA ALA A 132 -23.71 -10.33 39.27
C ALA A 132 -24.25 -9.25 38.31
N LYS A 133 -25.03 -8.28 38.82
CA LYS A 133 -25.67 -7.22 37.99
C LYS A 133 -24.84 -5.92 37.90
N GLY A 134 -23.67 -5.87 38.55
CA GLY A 134 -22.70 -4.77 38.43
C GLY A 134 -23.18 -3.43 39.00
N PHE A 135 -22.48 -2.35 38.64
CA PHE A 135 -22.91 -0.96 38.88
C PHE A 135 -23.57 -0.40 37.60
N ASP A 136 -24.55 -1.12 37.07
CA ASP A 136 -25.35 -0.63 35.96
C ASP A 136 -26.51 0.24 36.48
N TYR A 137 -26.61 1.45 35.94
CA TYR A 137 -27.71 2.39 36.22
C TYR A 137 -28.86 2.27 35.22
N GLY A 138 -28.65 1.56 34.10
CA GLY A 138 -29.65 1.36 33.06
C GLY A 138 -30.90 0.66 33.58
N ASP A 139 -32.03 1.00 32.95
CA ASP A 139 -33.26 0.25 33.13
C ASP A 139 -33.08 -1.15 32.52
N SER A 140 -33.05 -2.17 33.38
CA SER A 140 -33.08 -3.55 32.90
C SER A 140 -34.43 -3.80 32.26
N GLN A 141 -34.44 -4.19 30.98
CA GLN A 141 -35.63 -4.60 30.23
C GLN A 141 -36.14 -5.98 30.69
N ASP A 142 -36.42 -6.09 31.99
CA ASP A 142 -37.30 -7.08 32.55
C ASP A 142 -38.73 -6.60 32.27
N ASP A 143 -39.60 -7.41 31.65
CA ASP A 143 -40.99 -6.99 31.38
C ASP A 143 -41.72 -6.62 32.69
N ASP A 144 -42.13 -5.35 32.83
CA ASP A 144 -42.85 -4.76 33.97
C ASP A 144 -44.31 -5.25 34.09
N THR A 145 -44.58 -6.51 33.71
CA THR A 145 -45.87 -7.15 33.96
C THR A 145 -46.01 -7.39 35.46
N PHE A 146 -47.10 -6.90 36.07
CA PHE A 146 -47.32 -6.94 37.51
C PHE A 146 -47.19 -8.35 38.13
N THR A 147 -47.47 -9.43 37.39
CA THR A 147 -47.23 -10.81 37.84
C THR A 147 -45.75 -11.10 38.11
N VAL A 148 -44.85 -10.63 37.24
CA VAL A 148 -43.38 -10.78 37.38
C VAL A 148 -42.89 -9.99 38.59
N VAL A 149 -43.38 -8.77 38.79
CA VAL A 149 -43.10 -7.94 39.98
C VAL A 149 -43.60 -8.62 41.25
N PHE A 150 -44.83 -9.15 41.23
CA PHE A 150 -45.42 -9.86 42.36
C PHE A 150 -44.63 -11.11 42.75
N ASP A 151 -44.26 -11.97 41.80
CA ASP A 151 -43.49 -13.18 42.09
C ASP A 151 -42.03 -12.88 42.49
N LYS A 152 -41.40 -11.81 41.95
CA LYS A 152 -40.12 -11.30 42.45
C LYS A 152 -40.22 -10.89 43.92
N LEU A 153 -41.16 -10.00 44.27
CA LEU A 153 -41.39 -9.58 45.66
C LEU A 153 -41.74 -10.77 46.57
N ARG A 154 -42.55 -11.71 46.09
CA ARG A 154 -42.91 -12.92 46.82
C ARG A 154 -41.68 -13.74 47.17
N ASN A 155 -40.81 -14.03 46.20
CA ASN A 155 -39.58 -14.79 46.43
C ASN A 155 -38.62 -14.08 47.41
N ILE A 156 -38.61 -12.75 47.42
CA ILE A 156 -37.83 -11.94 48.36
C ILE A 156 -38.42 -11.98 49.78
N CYS A 157 -39.74 -11.78 49.91
CA CYS A 157 -40.44 -11.75 51.20
C CYS A 157 -40.59 -13.12 51.88
N PHE A 158 -40.64 -14.21 51.11
CA PHE A 158 -40.58 -15.59 51.64
C PHE A 158 -39.16 -16.16 51.70
N GLY A 159 -38.16 -15.45 51.15
CA GLY A 159 -36.75 -15.73 51.37
C GLY A 159 -36.30 -15.36 52.79
N LYS A 160 -35.03 -15.65 53.12
CA LYS A 160 -34.43 -15.09 54.34
C LYS A 160 -34.17 -13.59 54.10
N PRO A 161 -34.78 -12.66 54.85
CA PRO A 161 -34.47 -11.23 54.70
C PRO A 161 -33.03 -10.99 55.13
N VAL A 162 -32.16 -10.66 54.18
CA VAL A 162 -30.76 -10.31 54.48
C VAL A 162 -30.73 -8.85 54.90
N ASN A 163 -30.53 -8.62 56.19
CA ASN A 163 -30.36 -7.29 56.75
C ASN A 163 -29.19 -6.57 56.04
N PRO A 164 -29.38 -5.35 55.51
CA PRO A 164 -28.31 -4.60 54.88
C PRO A 164 -27.29 -4.17 55.93
N VAL A 165 -26.15 -4.86 55.97
CA VAL A 165 -24.99 -4.43 56.76
C VAL A 165 -24.38 -3.25 56.02
N LEU A 166 -24.49 -2.04 56.60
CA LEU A 166 -23.92 -0.82 56.05
C LEU A 166 -22.59 -0.49 56.74
N TYR A 167 -21.62 0.00 55.96
CA TYR A 167 -20.37 0.55 56.51
C TYR A 167 -20.58 1.98 57.02
N PHE A 168 -21.19 2.82 56.18
CA PHE A 168 -21.55 4.20 56.50
C PHE A 168 -22.83 4.20 57.35
N THR A 169 -22.78 4.83 58.52
CA THR A 169 -23.95 4.95 59.41
C THR A 169 -24.56 6.35 59.33
N ARG A 170 -23.77 7.34 58.91
CA ARG A 170 -24.15 8.74 58.79
C ARG A 170 -23.90 9.28 57.38
N PRO A 171 -24.65 10.32 56.95
CA PRO A 171 -24.38 10.99 55.67
C PRO A 171 -23.08 11.80 55.70
N GLU A 172 -22.62 12.25 56.87
CA GLU A 172 -21.34 12.96 56.98
C GLU A 172 -20.15 12.06 56.63
N ASP A 173 -20.17 10.77 57.03
CA ASP A 173 -19.18 9.76 56.65
C ASP A 173 -18.99 9.66 55.12
N LEU A 174 -20.06 9.94 54.36
CA LEU A 174 -20.09 9.88 52.89
C LEU A 174 -19.42 11.12 52.27
N ILE A 175 -19.62 12.29 52.89
CA ILE A 175 -19.03 13.56 52.44
C ILE A 175 -17.52 13.52 52.64
N GLU A 176 -17.03 13.03 53.79
CA GLU A 176 -15.58 12.87 54.03
C GLU A 176 -14.90 11.99 52.98
N VAL A 177 -15.58 10.93 52.50
CA VAL A 177 -15.05 10.09 51.41
C VAL A 177 -15.09 10.81 50.06
N PHE A 178 -16.13 11.58 49.76
CA PHE A 178 -16.18 12.39 48.53
C PHE A 178 -15.11 13.48 48.52
N ASP A 179 -14.92 14.21 49.62
CA ASP A 179 -13.89 15.25 49.77
C ASP A 179 -12.48 14.66 49.62
N ALA A 180 -12.25 13.46 50.20
CA ALA A 180 -11.00 12.73 50.03
C ALA A 180 -10.80 12.26 48.58
N MET A 181 -11.86 11.80 47.90
CA MET A 181 -11.82 11.43 46.48
C MET A 181 -11.58 12.64 45.57
N GLU A 182 -12.18 13.81 45.84
CA GLU A 182 -11.93 15.05 45.11
C GLU A 182 -10.48 15.50 45.29
N SER A 183 -9.98 15.53 46.54
CA SER A 183 -8.59 15.85 46.85
C SER A 183 -7.60 14.92 46.13
N GLN A 184 -7.89 13.61 46.09
CA GLN A 184 -7.09 12.63 45.37
C GLN A 184 -7.16 12.81 43.84
N GLN A 185 -8.33 13.10 43.27
CA GLN A 185 -8.49 13.38 41.84
C GLN A 185 -7.78 14.68 41.43
N LEU A 186 -7.88 15.73 42.25
CA LEU A 186 -7.14 16.98 42.07
C LEU A 186 -5.63 16.72 42.11
N HIS A 187 -5.14 15.94 43.07
CA HIS A 187 -3.73 15.55 43.14
C HIS A 187 -3.26 14.82 41.87
N TYR A 188 -4.04 13.86 41.35
CA TYR A 188 -3.73 13.20 40.08
C TYR A 188 -3.78 14.16 38.88
N LEU A 189 -4.73 15.09 38.83
CA LEU A 189 -4.80 16.11 37.78
C LEU A 189 -3.60 17.06 37.83
N THR A 190 -3.14 17.45 39.02
CA THR A 190 -1.90 18.22 39.23
C THR A 190 -0.67 17.46 38.72
N HIS A 191 -0.54 16.15 39.01
CA HIS A 191 0.54 15.34 38.41
C HIS A 191 0.45 15.25 36.89
N VAL A 192 -0.73 15.00 36.32
CA VAL A 192 -0.92 14.90 34.86
C VAL A 192 -0.58 16.23 34.17
N THR A 193 -1.01 17.36 34.73
CA THR A 193 -0.69 18.69 34.19
C THR A 193 0.79 19.04 34.31
N HIS A 194 1.47 18.67 35.40
CA HIS A 194 2.93 18.81 35.52
C HIS A 194 3.71 17.88 34.58
N LEU A 195 3.24 16.66 34.32
CA LEU A 195 3.89 15.69 33.42
C LEU A 195 3.64 15.99 31.93
N THR A 196 2.52 16.62 31.59
CA THR A 196 2.15 17.00 30.21
C THR A 196 3.27 17.74 29.43
N PRO A 197 3.94 18.79 29.96
CA PRO A 197 5.05 19.44 29.25
C PRO A 197 6.25 18.51 29.04
N TYR A 198 6.58 17.62 29.98
CA TYR A 198 7.66 16.64 29.78
C TYR A 198 7.31 15.62 28.69
N ILE A 199 6.06 15.15 28.65
CA ILE A 199 5.55 14.27 27.57
C ILE A 199 5.61 14.98 26.21
N LYS A 200 5.27 16.28 26.15
CA LYS A 200 5.39 17.10 24.93
C LYS A 200 6.85 17.24 24.50
N ASN A 201 7.75 17.55 25.42
CA ASN A 201 9.19 17.71 25.14
C ASN A 201 9.82 16.38 24.69
N LEU A 202 9.43 15.26 25.29
CA LEU A 202 9.87 13.92 24.88
C LEU A 202 9.40 13.59 23.46
N LYS A 203 8.13 13.88 23.11
CA LYS A 203 7.61 13.71 21.74
C LYS A 203 8.39 14.55 20.70
N VAL A 204 8.73 15.80 21.03
CA VAL A 204 9.56 16.66 20.17
C VAL A 204 10.99 16.10 20.05
N GLY A 205 11.61 15.69 21.16
CA GLY A 205 12.95 15.08 21.15
C GLY A 205 13.01 13.79 20.34
N PHE A 206 11.99 12.94 20.43
CA PHE A 206 11.86 11.72 19.63
C PHE A 206 11.75 12.02 18.13
N GLN A 207 10.94 13.03 17.75
CA GLN A 207 10.82 13.46 16.36
C GLN A 207 12.15 14.02 15.83
N ASN A 208 12.80 14.92 16.57
CA ASN A 208 14.12 15.45 16.21
C ASN A 208 15.17 14.34 16.03
N LEU A 209 15.19 13.33 16.91
CA LEU A 209 16.11 12.21 16.83
C LEU A 209 15.82 11.30 15.63
N LYS A 210 14.55 11.08 15.29
CA LYS A 210 14.14 10.39 14.05
C LYS A 210 14.59 11.16 12.80
N ASP A 211 14.47 12.48 12.80
CA ASP A 211 14.87 13.33 11.69
C ASP A 211 16.41 13.35 11.53
N ILE A 212 17.17 13.38 12.63
CA ILE A 212 18.63 13.19 12.62
C ILE A 212 19.00 11.82 12.04
N ILE A 213 18.38 10.72 12.49
CA ILE A 213 18.68 9.36 12.00
C ILE A 213 18.40 9.23 10.49
N THR A 214 17.34 9.85 9.97
CA THR A 214 17.07 9.83 8.52
C THR A 214 18.04 10.71 7.71
N MET A 215 18.49 11.84 8.28
CA MET A 215 19.58 12.65 7.70
C MET A 215 20.92 11.89 7.68
N GLU A 216 21.29 11.22 8.78
CA GLU A 216 22.52 10.42 8.84
C GLU A 216 22.45 9.21 7.89
N SER A 217 21.31 8.51 7.86
CA SER A 217 21.10 7.38 6.95
C SER A 217 21.21 7.79 5.47
N THR A 218 20.67 8.95 5.09
CA THR A 218 20.79 9.46 3.72
C THR A 218 22.20 9.99 3.41
N SER A 219 22.89 10.58 4.40
CA SER A 219 24.30 10.96 4.29
C SER A 219 25.20 9.73 4.03
N VAL A 220 25.07 8.67 4.84
CA VAL A 220 25.81 7.40 4.67
C VAL A 220 25.49 6.75 3.32
N LEU A 221 24.23 6.72 2.89
CA LEU A 221 23.84 6.18 1.58
C LEU A 221 24.49 6.97 0.43
N ASN A 222 24.62 8.29 0.56
CA ASN A 222 25.30 9.12 -0.45
C ASN A 222 26.82 8.91 -0.43
N SER A 223 27.44 8.69 0.73
CA SER A 223 28.85 8.30 0.82
C SER A 223 29.12 6.93 0.18
N ILE A 224 28.23 5.94 0.39
CA ILE A 224 28.33 4.62 -0.25
C ILE A 224 28.29 4.77 -1.78
N LYS A 225 27.30 5.48 -2.33
CA LYS A 225 27.20 5.74 -3.78
C LYS A 225 28.41 6.47 -4.36
N LEU A 226 28.99 7.39 -3.60
CA LEU A 226 30.22 8.07 -3.99
C LEU A 226 31.41 7.09 -4.04
N PHE A 227 31.55 6.19 -3.07
CA PHE A 227 32.56 5.13 -3.12
C PHE A 227 32.33 4.11 -4.25
N GLU A 228 31.08 3.72 -4.52
CA GLU A 228 30.71 2.86 -5.66
C GLU A 228 31.17 3.50 -6.98
N SER A 229 30.76 4.75 -7.25
CA SER A 229 31.16 5.47 -8.47
C SER A 229 32.68 5.70 -8.61
N HIS A 230 33.40 5.83 -7.49
CA HIS A 230 34.86 5.86 -7.50
C HIS A 230 35.48 4.50 -7.82
N LEU A 231 34.92 3.41 -7.27
CA LEU A 231 35.38 2.04 -7.52
C LEU A 231 35.18 1.69 -9.00
N ASP A 232 34.00 1.94 -9.57
CA ASP A 232 33.72 1.78 -11.00
C ASP A 232 34.73 2.55 -11.87
N PHE A 233 34.99 3.81 -11.53
CA PHE A 233 35.97 4.65 -12.22
C PHE A 233 37.40 4.09 -12.12
N TYR A 234 37.80 3.58 -10.95
CA TYR A 234 39.13 2.98 -10.77
C TYR A 234 39.26 1.65 -11.50
N GLU A 235 38.23 0.81 -11.56
CA GLU A 235 38.23 -0.43 -12.36
C GLU A 235 38.28 -0.15 -13.86
N ALA A 236 37.48 0.81 -14.35
CA ALA A 236 37.53 1.28 -15.74
C ALA A 236 38.91 1.88 -16.09
N ARG A 237 39.52 2.62 -15.16
CA ARG A 237 40.88 3.15 -15.30
C ARG A 237 41.94 2.04 -15.29
N CYS A 238 41.81 1.04 -14.43
CA CYS A 238 42.74 -0.09 -14.34
C CYS A 238 42.68 -0.98 -15.58
N THR A 239 41.48 -1.27 -16.11
CA THR A 239 41.31 -1.99 -17.38
C THR A 239 41.85 -1.18 -18.56
N HIS A 240 41.59 0.14 -18.64
CA HIS A 240 42.20 1.01 -19.65
C HIS A 240 43.74 1.00 -19.57
N LEU A 241 44.33 1.15 -18.38
CA LEU A 241 45.79 1.14 -18.19
C LEU A 241 46.39 -0.23 -18.53
N LYS A 242 45.73 -1.33 -18.17
CA LYS A 242 46.12 -2.70 -18.53
C LYS A 242 46.14 -2.88 -20.05
N ASN A 243 45.09 -2.44 -20.75
CA ASN A 243 45.03 -2.50 -22.21
C ASN A 243 46.11 -1.62 -22.87
N LYS A 244 46.32 -0.41 -22.35
CA LYS A 244 47.39 0.48 -22.82
C LYS A 244 48.79 -0.11 -22.61
N PHE A 245 49.03 -0.81 -21.49
CA PHE A 245 50.28 -1.52 -21.23
C PHE A 245 50.49 -2.66 -22.24
N TYR A 246 49.49 -3.52 -22.48
CA TYR A 246 49.59 -4.59 -23.48
C TYR A 246 49.79 -4.05 -24.89
N ASN A 247 49.13 -2.96 -25.28
CA ASN A 247 49.34 -2.32 -26.59
C ASN A 247 50.78 -1.78 -26.75
N ILE A 248 51.40 -1.25 -25.68
CA ILE A 248 52.80 -0.81 -25.67
C ILE A 248 53.76 -2.01 -25.73
N LEU A 249 53.43 -3.11 -25.04
CA LEU A 249 54.26 -4.32 -24.99
C LEU A 249 54.24 -5.08 -26.32
N HIS A 250 53.05 -5.30 -26.90
CA HIS A 250 52.88 -6.09 -28.13
C HIS A 250 53.06 -5.30 -29.43
N GLY A 251 52.86 -3.98 -29.41
CA GLY A 251 53.27 -3.08 -30.49
C GLY A 251 54.69 -2.56 -30.24
N MET A 252 54.78 -1.31 -29.75
CA MET A 252 56.02 -0.53 -29.59
C MET A 252 57.27 -1.33 -29.16
N PHE A 253 57.20 -2.15 -28.11
CA PHE A 253 58.35 -2.94 -27.65
C PHE A 253 58.67 -4.15 -28.53
N TYR A 254 57.66 -4.91 -28.95
CA TYR A 254 57.88 -6.06 -29.83
C TYR A 254 58.39 -5.61 -31.20
N ASP A 255 57.79 -4.57 -31.78
CA ASP A 255 58.19 -4.01 -33.07
C ASP A 255 59.61 -3.38 -33.03
N SER A 256 60.02 -2.79 -31.90
CA SER A 256 61.33 -2.12 -31.78
C SER A 256 62.47 -3.03 -31.30
N VAL A 257 62.18 -4.09 -30.54
CA VAL A 257 63.20 -4.91 -29.86
C VAL A 257 63.02 -6.42 -30.12
N GLY A 258 61.78 -6.90 -30.23
CA GLY A 258 61.46 -8.29 -30.56
C GLY A 258 61.56 -8.62 -32.05
N THR A 259 61.52 -7.62 -32.92
CA THR A 259 61.61 -7.79 -34.37
C THR A 259 62.84 -8.58 -34.78
N ILE A 260 62.60 -9.62 -35.57
CA ILE A 260 63.57 -10.62 -36.02
C ILE A 260 64.85 -9.98 -36.60
N ASP A 261 64.75 -8.85 -37.29
CA ASP A 261 65.91 -8.18 -37.90
C ASP A 261 66.78 -7.42 -36.88
N VAL A 262 66.22 -6.94 -35.76
CA VAL A 262 66.99 -6.38 -34.63
C VAL A 262 67.73 -7.51 -33.90
N LEU A 263 67.06 -8.66 -33.73
CA LEU A 263 67.68 -9.85 -33.14
C LEU A 263 68.81 -10.43 -34.03
N LYS A 264 68.62 -10.48 -35.36
CA LYS A 264 69.67 -10.78 -36.34
C LYS A 264 70.81 -9.77 -36.26
N LEU A 265 70.52 -8.47 -36.19
CA LEU A 265 71.54 -7.42 -36.10
C LEU A 265 72.40 -7.59 -34.85
N LYS A 266 71.78 -7.87 -33.69
CA LYS A 266 72.49 -8.21 -32.46
C LYS A 266 73.39 -9.45 -32.65
N LEU A 267 72.85 -10.54 -33.17
CA LEU A 267 73.60 -11.79 -33.43
C LEU A 267 74.82 -11.54 -34.35
N HIS A 268 74.65 -10.79 -35.44
CA HIS A 268 75.74 -10.46 -36.36
C HIS A 268 76.79 -9.54 -35.72
N LEU A 269 76.38 -8.56 -34.90
CA LEU A 269 77.31 -7.69 -34.16
C LEU A 269 78.09 -8.47 -33.09
N GLU A 270 77.44 -9.35 -32.34
CA GLU A 270 78.09 -10.23 -31.36
C GLU A 270 79.08 -11.20 -32.04
N PHE A 271 78.70 -11.80 -33.17
CA PHE A 271 79.59 -12.65 -33.96
C PHE A 271 80.80 -11.88 -34.52
N CYS A 272 80.59 -10.69 -35.08
CA CYS A 272 81.68 -9.82 -35.55
C CYS A 272 82.60 -9.39 -34.40
N PHE A 273 82.04 -9.06 -33.23
CA PHE A 273 82.82 -8.73 -32.04
C PHE A 273 83.69 -9.91 -31.57
N GLU A 274 83.10 -11.11 -31.43
CA GLU A 274 83.83 -12.32 -31.04
C GLU A 274 84.93 -12.68 -32.06
N LYS A 275 84.68 -12.50 -33.37
CA LYS A 275 85.68 -12.79 -34.42
C LYS A 275 86.79 -11.76 -34.54
N VAL A 276 86.54 -10.48 -34.27
CA VAL A 276 87.54 -9.40 -34.42
C VAL A 276 88.34 -9.17 -33.13
N LEU A 277 87.70 -9.32 -31.96
CA LEU A 277 88.31 -9.00 -30.65
C LEU A 277 88.58 -10.23 -29.78
N LEU A 278 88.13 -11.44 -30.19
CA LEU A 278 88.38 -12.73 -29.51
C LEU A 278 87.96 -12.78 -28.03
N GLN A 279 87.09 -11.87 -27.61
CA GLN A 279 86.48 -11.82 -26.28
C GLN A 279 84.97 -11.98 -26.40
N LYS A 280 84.38 -12.77 -25.50
CA LYS A 280 82.92 -12.89 -25.40
C LYS A 280 82.34 -11.60 -24.81
N PRO A 281 81.34 -10.96 -25.44
CA PRO A 281 80.76 -9.73 -24.94
C PRO A 281 79.96 -9.98 -23.66
N THR A 282 80.51 -9.63 -22.50
CA THR A 282 79.81 -9.70 -21.21
C THR A 282 78.83 -8.54 -21.07
N ASN A 283 77.55 -8.78 -21.35
CA ASN A 283 76.41 -7.87 -21.12
C ASN A 283 76.61 -6.43 -21.64
N MET A 284 77.27 -6.27 -22.79
CA MET A 284 77.37 -4.98 -23.49
C MET A 284 76.10 -4.72 -24.31
N ASP A 285 75.63 -3.47 -24.31
CA ASP A 285 74.53 -3.05 -25.19
C ASP A 285 74.93 -3.10 -26.67
N ILE A 286 73.95 -3.26 -27.56
CA ILE A 286 74.11 -3.35 -29.02
C ILE A 286 74.86 -2.10 -29.55
N VAL A 287 74.53 -0.90 -29.03
CA VAL A 287 75.18 0.36 -29.44
C VAL A 287 76.63 0.40 -28.94
N CYS A 288 76.91 -0.13 -27.74
CA CYS A 288 78.27 -0.25 -27.22
C CYS A 288 79.13 -1.22 -28.03
N ILE A 289 78.59 -2.38 -28.41
CA ILE A 289 79.27 -3.36 -29.28
C ILE A 289 79.60 -2.72 -30.64
N ALA A 290 78.60 -2.13 -31.30
CA ALA A 290 78.78 -1.48 -32.60
C ALA A 290 79.83 -0.36 -32.56
N LYS A 291 79.76 0.53 -31.55
CA LYS A 291 80.70 1.65 -31.38
C LYS A 291 82.13 1.18 -31.04
N HIS A 292 82.28 0.01 -30.40
CA HIS A 292 83.60 -0.57 -30.15
C HIS A 292 84.21 -1.16 -31.43
N ILE A 293 83.40 -1.84 -32.26
CA ILE A 293 83.83 -2.32 -33.59
C ILE A 293 84.19 -1.13 -34.48
N GLU A 294 83.38 -0.07 -34.50
CA GLU A 294 83.66 1.18 -35.22
C GLU A 294 84.99 1.80 -34.75
N LYS A 295 85.20 1.95 -33.43
CA LYS A 295 86.45 2.49 -32.89
C LYS A 295 87.65 1.61 -33.25
N PHE A 296 87.51 0.29 -33.22
CA PHE A 296 88.56 -0.64 -33.65
C PHE A 296 88.85 -0.50 -35.15
N TYR A 297 87.83 -0.38 -35.99
CA TYR A 297 87.99 -0.15 -37.42
C TYR A 297 88.68 1.20 -37.71
N MET A 298 88.34 2.26 -36.99
CA MET A 298 88.96 3.59 -37.13
C MET A 298 90.42 3.63 -36.62
N ASP A 299 90.74 2.90 -35.55
CA ASP A 299 92.14 2.74 -35.11
C ASP A 299 92.92 1.83 -36.08
N TYR A 300 92.30 0.79 -36.64
CA TYR A 300 92.91 -0.07 -37.66
C TYR A 300 93.17 0.67 -38.98
N SER A 301 92.24 1.50 -39.46
CA SER A 301 92.47 2.35 -40.64
C SER A 301 93.51 3.42 -40.37
N TYR A 302 93.48 4.08 -39.21
CA TYR A 302 94.52 5.03 -38.79
C TYR A 302 95.91 4.37 -38.68
N ARG A 303 95.99 3.11 -38.26
CA ARG A 303 97.24 2.32 -38.29
C ARG A 303 97.67 2.01 -39.72
N LEU A 304 96.76 1.63 -40.62
CA LEU A 304 97.07 1.42 -42.04
C LEU A 304 97.58 2.69 -42.72
N ASP A 305 96.95 3.85 -42.48
CA ASP A 305 97.39 5.14 -43.03
C ASP A 305 98.77 5.57 -42.48
N ASN A 306 99.07 5.22 -41.22
CA ASN A 306 100.40 5.42 -40.63
C ASN A 306 101.46 4.40 -41.10
N ILE A 307 101.07 3.28 -41.71
CA ILE A 307 102.02 2.28 -42.21
C ILE A 307 102.70 2.79 -43.50
N HIS A 308 103.83 3.46 -43.24
CA HIS A 308 104.92 3.72 -44.19
C HIS A 308 104.59 4.67 -45.36
N SER A 309 104.13 5.87 -45.02
CA SER A 309 104.17 7.05 -45.91
C SER A 309 105.54 7.24 -46.60
N GLU A 310 106.67 6.78 -46.04
CA GLU A 310 107.98 6.84 -46.69
C GLU A 310 108.17 5.84 -47.85
N THR A 311 107.99 4.53 -47.62
CA THR A 311 108.23 3.52 -48.67
C THR A 311 107.08 3.46 -49.67
N VAL A 312 105.84 3.67 -49.24
CA VAL A 312 104.67 3.73 -50.13
C VAL A 312 104.76 4.96 -51.04
N ARG A 313 105.15 6.14 -50.54
CA ARG A 313 105.39 7.32 -51.39
C ARG A 313 106.56 7.12 -52.34
N ARG A 314 107.67 6.51 -51.90
CA ARG A 314 108.79 6.13 -52.81
C ARG A 314 108.37 5.10 -53.86
N ALA A 315 107.47 4.17 -53.54
CA ALA A 315 106.90 3.23 -54.52
C ALA A 315 105.96 3.93 -55.51
N ILE A 316 105.05 4.79 -55.03
CA ILE A 316 104.13 5.59 -55.84
C ILE A 316 104.91 6.51 -56.79
N SER A 317 105.90 7.26 -56.32
CA SER A 317 106.72 8.13 -57.17
C SER A 317 107.51 7.33 -58.22
N LYS A 318 108.10 6.18 -57.86
CA LYS A 318 108.73 5.27 -58.84
C LYS A 318 107.73 4.73 -59.87
N TYR A 319 106.49 4.45 -59.46
CA TYR A 319 105.46 3.96 -60.38
C TYR A 319 104.96 5.06 -61.31
N GLN A 320 104.63 6.23 -60.78
CA GLN A 320 104.25 7.44 -61.53
C GLN A 320 105.33 7.88 -62.51
N GLU A 321 106.61 7.83 -62.13
CA GLU A 321 107.71 8.18 -63.04
C GLU A 321 107.90 7.13 -64.15
N LYS A 322 107.80 5.83 -63.82
CA LYS A 322 107.83 4.74 -64.80
C LYS A 322 106.63 4.80 -65.75
N GLU A 323 105.45 5.19 -65.26
CA GLU A 323 104.25 5.45 -66.06
C GLU A 323 104.42 6.67 -66.96
N LYS A 324 104.95 7.79 -66.44
CA LYS A 324 105.28 9.00 -67.20
C LYS A 324 106.29 8.69 -68.31
N GLN A 325 107.27 7.81 -68.07
CA GLN A 325 108.16 7.31 -69.12
C GLN A 325 107.44 6.40 -70.14
N ARG A 326 106.53 5.50 -69.73
CA ARG A 326 105.71 4.70 -70.66
C ARG A 326 104.83 5.61 -71.53
N LEU A 327 104.23 6.65 -70.96
CA LEU A 327 103.41 7.63 -71.65
C LEU A 327 104.24 8.47 -72.64
N LEU A 328 105.46 8.87 -72.28
CA LEU A 328 106.40 9.55 -73.19
C LEU A 328 106.87 8.64 -74.33
N ARG A 329 107.18 7.36 -74.07
CA ARG A 329 107.48 6.37 -75.12
C ARG A 329 106.27 6.15 -76.03
N GLY A 330 105.06 6.03 -75.47
CA GLY A 330 103.81 6.01 -76.23
C GLY A 330 103.60 7.26 -77.09
N LYS A 331 103.95 8.45 -76.62
CA LYS A 331 103.91 9.71 -77.38
C LYS A 331 104.98 9.82 -78.48
N LYS A 332 106.08 9.06 -78.42
CA LYS A 332 107.03 8.89 -79.54
C LYS A 332 106.52 7.84 -80.53
N ALA A 333 106.19 6.64 -80.04
CA ALA A 333 105.66 5.55 -80.87
C ALA A 333 104.38 5.95 -81.63
N THR A 334 103.49 6.75 -81.05
CA THR A 334 102.30 7.26 -81.78
C THR A 334 102.60 8.37 -82.78
N LYS A 335 103.76 9.05 -82.70
CA LYS A 335 104.23 9.95 -83.78
C LYS A 335 104.87 9.14 -84.90
N GLU A 336 105.72 8.18 -84.55
CA GLU A 336 106.37 7.26 -85.49
C GLU A 336 105.33 6.44 -86.25
N LEU A 337 104.36 5.84 -85.55
CA LEU A 337 103.24 5.09 -86.13
C LEU A 337 102.30 6.00 -86.95
N ARG A 338 102.05 7.26 -86.56
CA ARG A 338 101.34 8.21 -87.44
C ARG A 338 102.09 8.53 -88.74
N LEU A 339 103.42 8.50 -88.72
CA LEU A 339 104.27 8.72 -89.89
C LEU A 339 104.34 7.44 -90.74
N PHE A 340 104.44 6.28 -90.10
CA PHE A 340 104.37 4.96 -90.72
C PHE A 340 103.01 4.72 -91.40
N ASN A 341 101.89 4.91 -90.70
CA ASN A 341 100.54 4.83 -91.28
C ASN A 341 100.27 5.90 -92.37
N ARG A 342 101.08 6.97 -92.45
CA ARG A 342 101.01 7.95 -93.56
C ARG A 342 101.77 7.45 -94.78
N LEU A 343 102.96 6.89 -94.60
CA LEU A 343 103.72 6.17 -95.64
C LEU A 343 102.97 4.94 -96.14
N GLU A 344 102.38 4.16 -95.23
CA GLU A 344 101.54 3.00 -95.50
C GLU A 344 100.28 3.40 -96.27
N LYS A 345 99.59 4.49 -95.90
CA LYS A 345 98.48 5.01 -96.73
C LYS A 345 98.94 5.54 -98.09
N GLN A 346 100.16 6.08 -98.20
CA GLN A 346 100.71 6.46 -99.50
C GLN A 346 101.06 5.23 -100.35
N LEU A 347 101.59 4.16 -99.75
CA LEU A 347 101.85 2.87 -100.41
C LEU A 347 100.55 2.15 -100.79
N LEU A 348 99.57 2.07 -99.90
CA LEU A 348 98.26 1.45 -100.17
C LEU A 348 97.46 2.25 -101.23
N ASN A 349 97.56 3.58 -101.27
CA ASN A 349 97.00 4.37 -102.37
C ASN A 349 97.74 4.14 -103.71
N VAL A 350 99.01 3.72 -103.69
CA VAL A 350 99.78 3.35 -104.90
C VAL A 350 99.51 1.90 -105.32
N TYR A 351 99.18 1.00 -104.39
CA TYR A 351 98.97 -0.44 -104.63
C TYR A 351 97.50 -0.91 -104.62
N GLY A 352 96.53 -0.02 -104.37
CA GLY A 352 95.14 -0.20 -104.80
C GLY A 352 94.32 -1.30 -104.09
N LEU A 353 94.61 -1.62 -102.82
CA LEU A 353 93.90 -2.64 -102.05
C LEU A 353 93.29 -2.09 -100.76
N ALA A 354 92.06 -2.50 -100.46
CA ALA A 354 91.30 -2.13 -99.27
C ALA A 354 90.45 -3.31 -98.77
N ASP A 355 90.29 -3.43 -97.46
CA ASP A 355 89.20 -4.12 -96.75
C ASP A 355 89.10 -3.50 -95.34
N THR A 356 87.94 -3.27 -94.67
CA THR A 356 86.83 -4.16 -94.22
C THR A 356 87.27 -5.25 -93.23
N ASP A 357 86.52 -5.64 -92.19
CA ASP A 357 85.42 -5.06 -91.36
C ASP A 357 85.33 -5.95 -90.08
N VAL A 358 84.22 -5.92 -89.30
CA VAL A 358 83.70 -7.01 -88.43
C VAL A 358 84.37 -7.18 -87.04
N ARG A 359 83.70 -7.32 -85.87
CA ARG A 359 82.31 -7.10 -85.32
C ARG A 359 82.50 -6.87 -83.78
N LYS A 360 81.76 -6.02 -83.03
CA LYS A 360 80.36 -6.14 -82.48
C LYS A 360 80.14 -7.41 -81.63
N LYS A 361 79.35 -7.43 -80.53
CA LYS A 361 78.30 -6.54 -79.92
C LYS A 361 78.18 -6.91 -78.40
N SER A 362 77.43 -6.34 -77.44
CA SER A 362 76.48 -5.19 -77.30
C SER A 362 76.26 -4.84 -75.80
N ASP A 363 75.85 -3.60 -75.50
CA ASP A 363 75.22 -3.18 -74.23
C ASP A 363 73.68 -3.24 -74.25
N ASN A 364 73.05 -3.10 -73.07
CA ASN A 364 71.72 -2.51 -72.78
C ASN A 364 71.61 -2.30 -71.25
N LEU A 365 71.34 -1.14 -70.62
CA LEU A 365 70.35 -0.04 -70.78
C LEU A 365 69.07 -0.19 -69.92
N LEU A 366 68.88 0.72 -68.95
CA LEU A 366 67.72 1.62 -68.81
C LEU A 366 67.93 2.69 -67.70
N ASN A 367 67.06 3.71 -67.62
CA ASN A 367 67.43 5.02 -67.02
C ASN A 367 66.22 5.91 -66.62
N LYS A 368 66.39 6.81 -65.62
CA LYS A 368 65.49 7.92 -65.19
C LYS A 368 64.16 7.49 -64.50
N SER A 369 63.41 8.34 -63.77
CA SER A 369 63.29 9.82 -63.76
C SER A 369 63.07 10.49 -62.37
N LYS A 370 62.59 11.74 -62.33
CA LYS A 370 62.32 12.62 -61.15
C LYS A 370 60.97 13.35 -61.37
N THR A 371 60.29 13.85 -60.32
CA THR A 371 60.01 15.29 -60.01
C THR A 371 58.74 15.61 -59.14
N THR A 372 58.90 16.58 -58.22
CA THR A 372 57.97 17.67 -57.76
C THR A 372 56.56 17.46 -57.14
N LYS A 373 56.45 17.85 -55.84
CA LYS A 373 55.55 18.86 -55.20
C LYS A 373 54.18 19.26 -55.82
N THR A 374 53.13 19.24 -54.98
CA THR A 374 52.19 20.39 -54.72
C THR A 374 51.33 20.20 -53.43
N ARG A 375 50.60 21.25 -53.03
CA ARG A 375 49.58 21.41 -51.95
C ARG A 375 48.49 22.40 -52.50
N PRO A 376 47.41 22.78 -51.78
CA PRO A 376 46.30 22.03 -51.15
C PRO A 376 44.90 22.61 -51.60
N GLN A 377 43.76 22.26 -50.95
CA GLN A 377 42.74 23.18 -50.37
C GLN A 377 41.33 22.56 -50.07
N TYR A 378 40.80 22.91 -48.88
CA TYR A 378 39.42 23.27 -48.44
C TYR A 378 38.11 22.55 -48.90
N ASN A 379 37.44 21.96 -47.89
CA ASN A 379 36.07 22.19 -47.34
C ASN A 379 34.80 22.41 -48.22
N SER A 380 33.77 21.56 -47.97
CA SER A 380 32.34 21.92 -47.79
C SER A 380 31.55 20.72 -47.23
N THR A 381 31.22 20.66 -45.94
CA THR A 381 29.91 21.00 -45.30
C THR A 381 28.68 20.16 -45.73
N ASP A 382 28.15 19.41 -44.75
CA ASP A 382 26.77 18.97 -44.49
C ASP A 382 25.94 18.21 -45.55
N ILE A 383 25.31 17.10 -45.13
CA ILE A 383 23.85 17.01 -44.86
C ILE A 383 23.45 15.59 -44.37
N THR A 384 22.55 15.53 -43.36
CA THR A 384 21.77 14.36 -42.83
C THR A 384 22.47 13.05 -42.40
N LYS A 385 22.12 12.59 -41.19
CA LYS A 385 21.86 11.15 -40.92
C LYS A 385 20.48 10.77 -41.46
N PRO A 386 20.27 9.50 -41.84
CA PRO A 386 19.09 8.75 -41.37
C PRO A 386 19.48 7.52 -40.53
N GLU A 387 18.48 6.73 -40.13
CA GLU A 387 18.59 5.64 -39.14
C GLU A 387 19.29 4.34 -39.58
N SER A 388 19.35 3.42 -38.61
CA SER A 388 19.89 2.06 -38.67
C SER A 388 19.26 1.15 -39.72
N LEU A 389 20.11 0.37 -40.39
CA LEU A 389 19.72 -0.92 -40.96
C LEU A 389 19.45 -1.95 -39.85
N THR A 390 18.57 -2.90 -40.13
CA THR A 390 17.90 -3.75 -39.12
C THR A 390 17.76 -5.19 -39.63
N ASP A 391 17.94 -6.16 -38.74
CA ASP A 391 17.72 -7.61 -38.85
C ASP A 391 18.31 -8.36 -40.06
N ASP A 392 17.82 -8.15 -41.29
CA ASP A 392 18.11 -9.00 -42.47
C ASP A 392 19.62 -9.13 -42.79
N GLU A 393 20.41 -8.08 -42.55
CA GLU A 393 21.85 -8.04 -42.86
C GLU A 393 22.69 -8.96 -41.94
N ILE A 394 22.19 -9.32 -40.74
CA ILE A 394 22.87 -10.24 -39.83
C ILE A 394 22.45 -11.69 -40.09
N GLU A 395 21.23 -11.93 -40.57
CA GLU A 395 20.81 -13.26 -41.02
C GLU A 395 21.61 -13.71 -42.24
N TYR A 396 21.86 -12.80 -43.20
CA TYR A 396 22.74 -13.07 -44.34
C TYR A 396 24.19 -13.41 -43.96
N LEU A 397 24.68 -12.94 -42.80
CA LEU A 397 26.00 -13.29 -42.26
C LEU A 397 26.05 -14.68 -41.62
N LYS A 398 24.90 -15.29 -41.29
CA LYS A 398 24.82 -16.68 -40.80
C LYS A 398 24.68 -17.71 -41.91
N LEU A 399 24.12 -17.32 -43.07
CA LEU A 399 23.75 -18.24 -44.16
C LEU A 399 24.94 -18.90 -44.90
N PHE A 400 26.19 -18.66 -44.49
CA PHE A 400 27.40 -19.13 -45.18
C PHE A 400 28.35 -20.02 -44.37
N THR A 401 28.04 -20.34 -43.10
CA THR A 401 28.77 -21.36 -42.31
C THR A 401 27.84 -22.07 -41.32
N ASP A 402 27.24 -23.18 -41.79
CA ASP A 402 26.51 -24.26 -41.06
C ASP A 402 25.80 -23.93 -39.73
#